data_AF-A0A662M8P8-F1
#
_entry.id   AF-A0A662M8P8-F1
#
_cell.length_a   1.000
_cell.length_b   1.000
_cell.length_c   1.000
_cell.angle_alpha   90.00
_cell.angle_beta   90.00
_cell.angle_gamma   90.00
#
_symmetry.space_group_name_H-M   'P 1'
#
loop_
_entity.id
_entity.type
_entity.pdbx_description
1 polymer ?
#
loop_
_entity_poly.entity_id
_entity_poly.type
_entity_poly.pdbx_seq_one_letter_code
_entity_poly.pdbx_strand_id
1 'polypeptide(L)'
;MPEFIEIAQHKDISVWIPKGLPYSFFNSPYPAHREGGAIDVYFPSEALFPCERGKVIEVKYFRSPKLRKDASSREPMILIDLGSVLMKVLHVEPAVNPGEHVFLGDPLGDIIVSGYLYKWSDPHAHFELRPRDDPYRSRGTIPLSPTFSTPVRGSLNFMFRVVEIKESYVLAKPIGGEPSLGAIGNTSFCVDGGIPHYGYYGIIGKGNFPIPGEVSGGIVLTDDLKIYANNMRIRGIGTLLGTELVKIIPISTTDEFFKGETLNITFRCE
;
A
#
# COMPACT_ATOMS: atom_id res chain seq x y z
N MET A 1 5.43 -22.83 -9.79
CA MET A 1 4.41 -21.88 -9.31
C MET A 1 5.09 -20.95 -8.32
N PRO A 2 4.79 -19.64 -8.32
CA PRO A 2 5.34 -18.73 -7.32
C PRO A 2 4.96 -19.20 -5.91
N GLU A 3 5.87 -19.02 -4.95
CA GLU A 3 5.57 -19.24 -3.53
C GLU A 3 4.62 -18.12 -3.07
N PHE A 4 3.52 -18.46 -2.40
CA PHE A 4 2.58 -17.49 -1.83
C PHE A 4 2.80 -17.35 -0.32
N ILE A 5 2.59 -16.15 0.19
CA ILE A 5 2.61 -15.86 1.63
C ILE A 5 1.28 -15.24 2.05
N GLU A 6 0.78 -15.65 3.21
CA GLU A 6 -0.39 -15.02 3.82
C GLU A 6 0.03 -13.67 4.40
N ILE A 7 -0.66 -12.61 4.00
CA ILE A 7 -0.39 -11.24 4.46
C ILE A 7 -1.51 -10.66 5.32
N ALA A 8 -2.72 -11.23 5.25
CA ALA A 8 -3.82 -10.80 6.08
C ALA A 8 -4.87 -11.90 6.25
N GLN A 9 -5.68 -11.75 7.29
CA GLN A 9 -6.83 -12.60 7.55
C GLN A 9 -8.03 -11.82 8.08
N HIS A 10 -9.24 -12.32 7.77
CA HIS A 10 -10.48 -11.96 8.43
C HIS A 10 -11.31 -13.23 8.66
N LYS A 11 -11.46 -13.64 9.92
CA LYS A 11 -12.13 -14.91 10.29
C LYS A 11 -11.53 -16.09 9.51
N ASP A 12 -12.30 -16.71 8.63
CA ASP A 12 -11.97 -17.86 7.78
C ASP A 12 -11.38 -17.47 6.42
N ILE A 13 -11.23 -16.17 6.14
CA ILE A 13 -10.70 -15.66 4.88
C ILE A 13 -9.25 -15.24 5.05
N SER A 14 -8.34 -15.94 4.38
CA SER A 14 -6.94 -15.54 4.25
C SER A 14 -6.69 -14.83 2.92
N VAL A 15 -5.83 -13.82 2.96
CA VAL A 15 -5.35 -13.06 1.80
C VAL A 15 -3.88 -13.37 1.58
N TRP A 16 -3.57 -13.87 0.38
CA TRP A 16 -2.27 -14.36 -0.03
C TRP A 16 -1.76 -13.59 -1.23
N ILE A 17 -0.46 -13.37 -1.29
CA ILE A 17 0.21 -12.77 -2.45
C ILE A 17 1.47 -13.56 -2.81
N PRO A 18 1.95 -13.50 -4.07
CA PRO A 18 3.27 -13.97 -4.41
C PRO A 18 4.34 -13.35 -3.51
N LYS A 19 5.23 -14.18 -2.98
CA LYS A 19 6.31 -13.76 -2.09
C LYS A 19 7.23 -12.76 -2.77
N GLY A 20 7.55 -11.68 -2.06
CA GLY A 20 8.46 -10.63 -2.53
C GLY A 20 7.79 -9.48 -3.27
N LEU A 21 6.45 -9.49 -3.41
CA LEU A 21 5.73 -8.31 -3.89
C LEU A 21 5.59 -7.26 -2.78
N PRO A 22 5.76 -5.97 -3.10
CA PRO A 22 5.41 -4.91 -2.18
C PRO A 22 3.89 -4.83 -1.99
N TYR A 23 3.46 -4.45 -0.78
CA TYR A 23 2.05 -4.24 -0.45
C TYR A 23 1.89 -3.22 0.68
N SER A 24 0.67 -2.71 0.89
CA SER A 24 0.40 -1.73 1.95
C SER A 24 -1.05 -1.77 2.42
N PHE A 25 -1.25 -1.58 3.72
CA PHE A 25 -2.54 -1.37 4.36
C PHE A 25 -2.86 0.11 4.53
N PHE A 26 -1.86 0.97 4.67
CA PHE A 26 -2.02 2.34 5.16
C PHE A 26 -1.46 3.43 4.25
N ASN A 27 -0.73 3.10 3.18
CA ASN A 27 -0.12 4.08 2.27
C ASN A 27 -1.09 4.62 1.21
N SER A 28 -2.21 5.17 1.67
CA SER A 28 -3.27 5.70 0.81
C SER A 28 -4.09 6.74 1.60
N PRO A 29 -4.65 7.78 0.95
CA PRO A 29 -5.50 8.75 1.65
C PRO A 29 -6.96 8.28 1.78
N TYR A 30 -7.32 7.13 1.19
CA TYR A 30 -8.70 6.70 1.08
C TYR A 30 -9.20 6.00 2.36
N PRO A 31 -10.49 6.16 2.74
CA PRO A 31 -10.99 5.71 4.04
C PRO A 31 -10.80 4.23 4.32
N ALA A 32 -10.92 3.37 3.30
CA ALA A 32 -10.74 1.93 3.41
C ALA A 32 -9.40 1.53 4.07
N HIS A 33 -8.32 2.25 3.76
CA HIS A 33 -7.00 2.06 4.35
C HIS A 33 -6.94 2.60 5.78
N ARG A 34 -7.54 3.76 6.03
CA ARG A 34 -7.62 4.34 7.38
C ARG A 34 -8.41 3.44 8.34
N GLU A 35 -9.40 2.73 7.81
CA GLU A 35 -10.23 1.77 8.53
C GLU A 35 -9.58 0.37 8.63
N GLY A 36 -8.39 0.17 8.02
CA GLY A 36 -7.65 -1.10 8.05
C GLY A 36 -8.33 -2.23 7.27
N GLY A 37 -9.22 -1.91 6.34
CA GLY A 37 -10.00 -2.90 5.57
C GLY A 37 -9.58 -3.05 4.11
N ALA A 38 -8.46 -2.44 3.71
CA ALA A 38 -7.92 -2.50 2.36
C ALA A 38 -6.43 -2.85 2.34
N ILE A 39 -6.02 -3.46 1.23
CA ILE A 39 -4.63 -3.80 0.91
C ILE A 39 -4.36 -3.43 -0.55
N ASP A 40 -3.33 -2.62 -0.78
CA ASP A 40 -2.77 -2.37 -2.10
C ASP A 40 -1.61 -3.34 -2.34
N VAL A 41 -1.61 -4.06 -3.46
CA VAL A 41 -0.55 -5.00 -3.85
C VAL A 41 0.06 -4.59 -5.19
N TYR A 42 1.38 -4.39 -5.19
CA TYR A 42 2.14 -3.85 -6.32
C TYR A 42 2.60 -4.98 -7.24
N PHE A 43 1.65 -5.54 -8.00
CA PHE A 43 1.95 -6.51 -9.05
C PHE A 43 2.75 -5.85 -10.19
N PRO A 44 3.68 -6.57 -10.83
CA PRO A 44 4.48 -6.03 -11.92
C PRO A 44 3.69 -5.82 -13.22
N SER A 45 2.62 -6.58 -13.44
CA SER A 45 1.80 -6.49 -14.66
C SER A 45 0.34 -6.89 -14.42
N GLU A 46 0.10 -8.12 -13.97
CA GLU A 46 -1.24 -8.70 -13.85
C GLU A 46 -1.57 -8.95 -12.38
N ALA A 47 -2.78 -8.56 -11.97
CA ALA A 47 -3.28 -8.84 -10.63
C ALA A 47 -3.69 -10.30 -10.51
N LEU A 48 -3.29 -10.95 -9.42
CA LEU A 48 -3.70 -12.32 -9.12
C LEU A 48 -4.74 -12.34 -8.01
N PHE A 49 -5.68 -13.29 -8.08
CA PHE A 49 -6.68 -13.48 -7.06
C PHE A 49 -6.04 -13.96 -5.74
N PRO A 50 -6.28 -13.28 -4.60
CA PRO A 50 -5.50 -13.51 -3.39
C PRO A 50 -6.17 -14.45 -2.37
N CYS A 51 -7.29 -15.10 -2.69
CA CYS A 51 -7.98 -16.01 -1.77
C CYS A 51 -8.05 -17.43 -2.35
N GLU A 52 -8.31 -18.42 -1.50
CA GLU A 52 -8.37 -19.83 -1.92
C GLU A 52 -9.34 -20.08 -3.08
N ARG A 53 -10.53 -19.46 -2.98
CA ARG A 53 -11.58 -19.55 -3.99
C ARG A 53 -12.54 -18.36 -3.91
N GLY A 54 -13.13 -18.00 -5.04
CA GLY A 54 -14.18 -17.01 -5.12
C GLY A 54 -15.03 -17.18 -6.38
N LYS A 55 -16.16 -16.48 -6.43
CA LYS A 55 -17.00 -16.38 -7.63
C LYS A 55 -17.15 -14.93 -8.04
N VAL A 56 -16.78 -14.58 -9.26
CA VAL A 56 -17.00 -13.23 -9.78
C VAL A 56 -18.50 -13.01 -9.91
N ILE A 57 -19.03 -11.98 -9.25
CA ILE A 57 -20.48 -11.67 -9.27
C ILE A 57 -20.79 -10.42 -10.08
N GLU A 58 -19.85 -9.48 -10.20
CA GLU A 58 -20.04 -8.25 -10.94
C GLU A 58 -18.71 -7.71 -11.44
N VAL A 59 -18.75 -7.16 -12.65
CA VAL A 59 -17.71 -6.28 -13.21
C VAL A 59 -18.39 -4.98 -13.59
N LYS A 60 -17.91 -3.86 -13.04
CA LYS A 60 -18.49 -2.54 -13.25
C LYS A 60 -17.41 -1.53 -13.57
N TYR A 61 -17.76 -0.51 -14.35
CA TYR A 61 -16.85 0.58 -14.68
C TYR A 61 -17.43 1.90 -14.21
N PHE A 62 -16.58 2.71 -13.58
CA PHE A 62 -16.88 4.06 -13.15
C PHE A 62 -16.07 5.06 -13.96
N ARG A 63 -16.48 6.33 -13.91
CA ARG A 63 -15.64 7.42 -14.42
C ARG A 63 -14.50 7.63 -13.43
N SER A 64 -13.29 7.63 -13.95
CA SER A 64 -12.08 7.90 -13.18
C SER A 64 -11.85 9.43 -13.11
N PRO A 65 -11.43 9.98 -11.96
CA PRO A 65 -10.96 11.36 -11.87
C PRO A 65 -9.68 11.53 -12.71
N LYS A 66 -9.24 12.78 -12.92
CA LYS A 66 -8.00 13.07 -13.67
C LYS A 66 -6.94 13.71 -12.78
N LEU A 67 -6.54 13.03 -11.71
CA LEU A 67 -5.44 13.50 -10.85
C LEU A 67 -4.07 13.41 -11.55
N ARG A 68 -3.91 12.45 -12.46
CA ARG A 68 -2.72 12.27 -13.30
C ARG A 68 -3.08 12.23 -14.78
N LYS A 69 -2.16 12.70 -15.63
CA LYS A 69 -2.39 12.92 -17.07
C LYS A 69 -2.44 11.62 -17.88
N ASP A 70 -1.72 10.62 -17.41
CA ASP A 70 -1.58 9.27 -17.97
C ASP A 70 -2.63 8.29 -17.41
N ALA A 71 -3.60 8.76 -16.62
CA ALA A 71 -4.65 7.92 -16.07
C ALA A 71 -5.62 7.40 -17.13
N SER A 72 -6.07 6.17 -16.93
CA SER A 72 -7.29 5.67 -17.57
C SER A 72 -8.48 6.56 -17.22
N SER A 73 -9.35 6.77 -18.22
CA SER A 73 -10.61 7.49 -18.03
C SER A 73 -11.69 6.65 -17.34
N ARG A 74 -11.47 5.34 -17.21
CA ARG A 74 -12.38 4.37 -16.60
C ARG A 74 -11.72 3.70 -15.40
N GLU A 75 -12.49 3.56 -14.34
CA GLU A 75 -12.11 2.81 -13.14
C GLU A 75 -12.91 1.49 -13.13
N PRO A 76 -12.27 0.35 -13.42
CA PRO A 76 -12.89 -0.96 -13.29
C PRO A 76 -13.02 -1.35 -11.81
N MET A 77 -14.08 -2.09 -11.52
CA MET A 77 -14.32 -2.71 -10.23
C MET A 77 -14.80 -4.14 -10.45
N ILE A 78 -14.14 -5.10 -9.80
CA ILE A 78 -14.53 -6.51 -9.79
C ILE A 78 -15.09 -6.80 -8.38
N LEU A 79 -16.27 -7.39 -8.29
CA LEU A 79 -16.80 -7.93 -7.05
C LEU A 79 -16.74 -9.45 -7.10
N ILE A 80 -16.13 -10.05 -6.08
CA ILE A 80 -15.94 -11.48 -5.95
C ILE A 80 -16.60 -11.95 -4.65
N ASP A 81 -17.46 -12.94 -4.76
CA ASP A 81 -18.13 -13.58 -3.64
C ASP A 81 -17.19 -14.59 -2.95
N LEU A 82 -16.93 -14.37 -1.66
CA LEU A 82 -16.12 -15.25 -0.80
C LEU A 82 -17.00 -16.01 0.23
N GLY A 83 -18.31 -16.10 -0.02
CA GLY A 83 -19.29 -16.67 0.88
C GLY A 83 -19.84 -15.63 1.86
N SER A 84 -19.17 -15.44 3.00
CA SER A 84 -19.68 -14.57 4.08
C SER A 84 -19.55 -13.08 3.77
N VAL A 85 -18.62 -12.70 2.90
CA VAL A 85 -18.31 -11.31 2.52
C VAL A 85 -18.06 -11.23 1.01
N LEU A 86 -17.91 -10.00 0.51
CA LEU A 86 -17.46 -9.74 -0.86
C LEU A 86 -16.04 -9.16 -0.84
N MET A 87 -15.23 -9.51 -1.82
CA MET A 87 -13.98 -8.82 -2.13
C MET A 87 -14.23 -7.86 -3.28
N LYS A 88 -13.94 -6.59 -3.05
CA LYS A 88 -13.87 -5.58 -4.11
C LYS A 88 -12.43 -5.44 -4.56
N VAL A 89 -12.24 -5.46 -5.88
CA VAL A 89 -10.97 -5.22 -6.54
C VAL A 89 -11.07 -3.96 -7.39
N LEU A 90 -10.12 -3.04 -7.25
CA LEU A 90 -10.01 -1.81 -8.06
C LEU A 90 -8.64 -1.75 -8.76
N HIS A 91 -8.53 -0.86 -9.74
CA HIS A 91 -7.29 -0.59 -10.49
C HIS A 91 -6.79 -1.77 -11.35
N VAL A 92 -7.71 -2.67 -11.73
CA VAL A 92 -7.44 -3.86 -12.55
C VAL A 92 -8.40 -3.90 -13.74
N GLU A 93 -7.89 -3.84 -14.97
CA GLU A 93 -8.70 -4.10 -16.16
C GLU A 93 -9.08 -5.59 -16.19
N PRO A 94 -10.36 -5.96 -16.07
CA PRO A 94 -10.75 -7.34 -15.79
C PRO A 94 -10.49 -8.27 -16.97
N ALA A 95 -9.85 -9.40 -16.70
CA ALA A 95 -9.73 -10.56 -17.60
C ALA A 95 -10.75 -11.67 -17.25
N VAL A 96 -11.61 -11.42 -16.26
CA VAL A 96 -12.62 -12.35 -15.74
C VAL A 96 -14.04 -11.83 -15.94
N ASN A 97 -15.01 -12.74 -16.03
CA ASN A 97 -16.41 -12.42 -16.25
C ASN A 97 -17.32 -12.81 -15.07
N PRO A 98 -18.44 -12.10 -14.84
CA PRO A 98 -19.45 -12.54 -13.89
C PRO A 98 -19.90 -13.99 -14.14
N GLY A 99 -19.92 -14.80 -13.07
CA GLY A 99 -20.24 -16.22 -13.10
C GLY A 99 -19.01 -17.14 -13.02
N GLU A 100 -17.82 -16.64 -13.36
CA GLU A 100 -16.57 -17.40 -13.28
C GLU A 100 -16.15 -17.68 -11.83
N HIS A 101 -15.52 -18.82 -11.63
CA HIS A 101 -14.86 -19.16 -10.38
C HIS A 101 -13.36 -18.90 -10.54
N VAL A 102 -12.77 -18.28 -9.53
CA VAL A 102 -11.35 -17.99 -9.45
C VAL A 102 -10.76 -18.66 -8.21
N PHE A 103 -9.50 -19.07 -8.32
CA PHE A 103 -8.73 -19.74 -7.27
C PHE A 103 -7.44 -18.96 -7.01
N LEU A 104 -6.79 -19.25 -5.88
CA LEU A 104 -5.56 -18.56 -5.48
C LEU A 104 -4.54 -18.55 -6.62
N GLY A 105 -4.13 -17.35 -7.03
CA GLY A 105 -3.14 -17.16 -8.08
C GLY A 105 -3.70 -17.11 -9.50
N ASP A 106 -5.01 -17.28 -9.69
CA ASP A 106 -5.64 -17.06 -10.99
C ASP A 106 -5.56 -15.57 -11.38
N PRO A 107 -5.33 -15.26 -12.66
CA PRO A 107 -5.28 -13.88 -13.12
C PRO A 107 -6.66 -13.21 -13.04
N LEU A 108 -6.70 -12.01 -12.48
CA LEU A 108 -7.88 -11.14 -12.49
C LEU A 108 -7.84 -10.12 -13.64
N GLY A 109 -6.65 -9.81 -14.14
CA GLY A 109 -6.42 -8.92 -15.28
C GLY A 109 -5.30 -7.89 -15.05
N ASP A 110 -5.12 -7.00 -16.01
CA ASP A 110 -3.97 -6.10 -16.08
C ASP A 110 -4.09 -4.93 -15.10
N ILE A 111 -2.98 -4.58 -14.43
CA ILE A 111 -2.90 -3.38 -13.60
C ILE A 111 -3.04 -2.14 -14.48
N ILE A 112 -3.95 -1.23 -14.10
CA ILE A 112 -4.13 0.05 -14.79
C ILE A 112 -3.57 1.22 -13.99
N VAL A 113 -3.25 2.29 -14.71
CA VAL A 113 -3.00 3.60 -14.11
C VAL A 113 -4.34 4.25 -13.79
N SER A 114 -4.83 4.06 -12.57
CA SER A 114 -6.07 4.71 -12.12
C SER A 114 -5.90 6.22 -11.94
N GLY A 115 -6.96 6.96 -12.22
CA GLY A 115 -7.01 8.40 -12.00
C GLY A 115 -7.21 8.81 -10.55
N TYR A 116 -7.50 7.86 -9.66
CA TYR A 116 -7.46 8.03 -8.20
C TYR A 116 -6.04 8.01 -7.64
N LEU A 117 -5.04 7.56 -8.42
CA LEU A 117 -3.65 7.52 -7.98
C LEU A 117 -3.00 8.89 -8.08
N TYR A 118 -2.30 9.28 -7.02
CA TYR A 118 -1.41 10.43 -7.04
C TYR A 118 -0.17 10.13 -7.88
N LYS A 119 0.54 11.17 -8.31
CA LYS A 119 1.74 11.04 -9.16
C LYS A 119 2.84 10.18 -8.53
N TRP A 120 2.91 10.11 -7.20
CA TRP A 120 3.88 9.30 -6.44
C TRP A 120 3.38 7.89 -6.09
N SER A 121 2.14 7.58 -6.45
CA SER A 121 1.57 6.24 -6.30
C SER A 121 1.84 5.43 -7.56
N ASP A 122 2.55 4.31 -7.40
CA ASP A 122 2.73 3.37 -8.51
C ASP A 122 1.41 2.61 -8.72
N PRO A 123 1.14 2.16 -9.96
CA PRO A 123 0.01 1.27 -10.23
C PRO A 123 0.07 0.00 -9.37
N HIS A 124 -1.08 -0.43 -8.88
CA HIS A 124 -1.25 -1.59 -8.00
C HIS A 124 -2.68 -2.11 -8.10
N ALA A 125 -2.93 -3.32 -7.61
CA ALA A 125 -4.28 -3.82 -7.39
C ALA A 125 -4.71 -3.47 -5.96
N HIS A 126 -5.90 -2.93 -5.82
CA HIS A 126 -6.49 -2.63 -4.52
C HIS A 126 -7.52 -3.70 -4.16
N PHE A 127 -7.39 -4.31 -3.00
CA PHE A 127 -8.32 -5.30 -2.47
C PHE A 127 -8.94 -4.83 -1.16
N GLU A 128 -10.26 -4.90 -1.05
CA GLU A 128 -10.95 -4.63 0.21
C GLU A 128 -12.08 -5.62 0.45
N LEU A 129 -12.32 -5.97 1.72
CA LEU A 129 -13.45 -6.78 2.12
C LEU A 129 -14.67 -5.92 2.41
N ARG A 130 -15.82 -6.34 1.91
CA ARG A 130 -17.09 -5.60 1.96
C ARG A 130 -18.22 -6.45 2.52
N PRO A 131 -19.11 -5.85 3.33
CA PRO A 131 -20.41 -6.45 3.62
C PRO A 131 -21.20 -6.67 2.31
N ARG A 132 -22.01 -7.73 2.28
CA ARG A 132 -22.79 -8.09 1.08
C ARG A 132 -23.86 -7.06 0.73
N ASP A 133 -24.37 -6.34 1.73
CA ASP A 133 -25.41 -5.31 1.62
C ASP A 133 -24.86 -3.91 1.34
N ASP A 134 -23.54 -3.69 1.50
CA ASP A 134 -22.87 -2.43 1.16
C ASP A 134 -21.55 -2.66 0.39
N PRO A 135 -21.61 -3.21 -0.84
CA PRO A 135 -20.40 -3.51 -1.59
C PRO A 135 -19.72 -2.27 -2.17
N TYR A 136 -20.44 -1.17 -2.45
CA TYR A 136 -19.90 -0.12 -3.33
C TYR A 136 -19.25 1.06 -2.61
N ARG A 137 -19.66 1.40 -1.39
CA ARG A 137 -19.17 2.60 -0.70
C ARG A 137 -17.67 2.51 -0.39
N SER A 138 -17.03 3.67 -0.26
CA SER A 138 -15.61 3.80 0.08
C SER A 138 -15.32 3.73 1.58
N ARG A 139 -16.36 3.69 2.43
CA ARG A 139 -16.30 3.57 3.89
C ARG A 139 -17.03 2.31 4.33
N GLY A 140 -16.80 1.86 5.56
CA GLY A 140 -17.45 0.68 6.12
C GLY A 140 -16.86 -0.61 5.56
N THR A 141 -15.55 -0.63 5.32
CA THR A 141 -14.85 -1.86 4.97
C THR A 141 -14.82 -2.80 6.17
N ILE A 142 -14.65 -4.09 5.89
CA ILE A 142 -14.41 -5.10 6.91
C ILE A 142 -12.89 -5.12 7.20
N PRO A 143 -12.46 -4.88 8.46
CA PRO A 143 -11.05 -4.85 8.79
C PRO A 143 -10.33 -6.18 8.51
N LEU A 144 -9.12 -6.07 7.97
CA LEU A 144 -8.19 -7.16 7.72
C LEU A 144 -7.09 -7.12 8.79
N SER A 145 -6.81 -8.26 9.41
CA SER A 145 -5.72 -8.38 10.39
C SER A 145 -4.44 -8.78 9.66
N PRO A 146 -3.36 -7.98 9.71
CA PRO A 146 -2.09 -8.35 9.09
C PRO A 146 -1.51 -9.64 9.67
N THR A 147 -0.91 -10.47 8.82
CA THR A 147 -0.20 -11.70 9.20
C THR A 147 1.27 -11.62 8.82
N PHE A 148 2.10 -12.35 9.58
CA PHE A 148 3.56 -12.29 9.44
C PHE A 148 4.12 -13.70 9.32
N SER A 149 4.40 -14.12 8.10
CA SER A 149 5.19 -15.33 7.84
C SER A 149 6.71 -15.06 7.89
N THR A 150 7.09 -13.79 7.68
CA THR A 150 8.49 -13.35 7.69
C THR A 150 8.76 -12.55 8.96
N PRO A 151 9.89 -12.77 9.66
CA PRO A 151 10.31 -11.92 10.75
C PRO A 151 10.34 -10.47 10.28
N VAL A 152 9.56 -9.63 10.95
CA VAL A 152 9.66 -8.19 10.79
C VAL A 152 11.11 -7.81 11.08
N ARG A 153 11.75 -7.11 10.15
CA ARG A 153 13.02 -6.42 10.36
C ARG A 153 12.86 -5.07 9.69
N GLY A 154 13.47 -4.04 10.26
CA GLY A 154 13.41 -2.67 9.77
C GLY A 154 14.50 -1.85 10.45
N SER A 155 14.64 -0.60 10.02
CA SER A 155 15.58 0.33 10.61
C SER A 155 14.86 1.42 11.40
N LEU A 156 15.37 1.72 12.60
CA LEU A 156 15.06 2.96 13.32
C LEU A 156 16.12 4.05 13.07
N ASN A 157 17.14 3.73 12.26
CA ASN A 157 18.08 4.69 11.73
C ASN A 157 17.48 5.30 10.46
N PHE A 158 17.10 6.57 10.52
CA PHE A 158 16.47 7.31 9.44
C PHE A 158 17.48 7.83 8.39
N MET A 159 18.58 7.11 8.21
CA MET A 159 19.53 7.34 7.12
C MET A 159 19.25 6.38 5.96
N PHE A 160 19.13 6.93 4.75
CA PHE A 160 18.83 6.17 3.55
C PHE A 160 19.80 6.51 2.43
N ARG A 161 20.05 5.56 1.54
CA ARG A 161 20.83 5.74 0.32
C ARG A 161 19.90 5.73 -0.89
N VAL A 162 19.95 6.78 -1.70
CA VAL A 162 19.19 6.86 -2.96
C VAL A 162 19.66 5.76 -3.91
N VAL A 163 18.72 4.94 -4.39
CA VAL A 163 18.99 3.85 -5.33
C VAL A 163 18.41 4.12 -6.73
N GLU A 164 17.31 4.87 -6.80
CA GLU A 164 16.64 5.19 -8.05
C GLU A 164 15.90 6.52 -7.94
N ILE A 165 15.87 7.28 -9.03
CA ILE A 165 15.14 8.54 -9.16
C ILE A 165 14.04 8.33 -10.19
N LYS A 166 12.79 8.58 -9.79
CA LYS A 166 11.62 8.59 -10.68
C LYS A 166 11.19 10.04 -10.92
N GLU A 167 10.20 10.25 -11.78
CA GLU A 167 9.71 11.61 -12.11
C GLU A 167 9.13 12.36 -10.90
N SER A 168 8.46 11.65 -9.99
CA SER A 168 7.66 12.25 -8.91
C SER A 168 8.12 11.87 -7.50
N TYR A 169 9.07 10.96 -7.37
CA TYR A 169 9.63 10.50 -6.10
C TYR A 169 11.00 9.85 -6.30
N VAL A 170 11.72 9.65 -5.21
CA VAL A 170 13.02 8.98 -5.17
C VAL A 170 12.88 7.70 -4.36
N LEU A 171 13.45 6.59 -4.83
CA LEU A 171 13.58 5.38 -4.03
C LEU A 171 14.91 5.39 -3.30
N ALA A 172 14.84 5.16 -2.00
CA ALA A 172 16.00 5.04 -1.14
C ALA A 172 15.90 3.78 -0.29
N LYS A 173 17.05 3.22 0.08
CA LYS A 173 17.15 2.05 0.97
C LYS A 173 17.80 2.44 2.30
N PRO A 174 17.42 1.86 3.44
CA PRO A 174 18.09 2.09 4.71
C PRO A 174 19.61 1.87 4.63
N ILE A 175 20.37 2.71 5.33
CA ILE A 175 21.82 2.50 5.51
C ILE A 175 22.04 1.66 6.76
N GLY A 176 22.41 0.39 6.53
CA GLY A 176 22.56 -0.62 7.57
C GLY A 176 21.26 -1.36 7.86
N GLY A 177 21.38 -2.58 8.37
CA GLY A 177 20.25 -3.49 8.62
C GLY A 177 20.31 -4.76 7.76
N GLU A 178 19.57 -5.77 8.19
CA GLU A 178 19.32 -6.99 7.42
C GLU A 178 18.01 -6.87 6.61
N PRO A 179 17.79 -7.70 5.57
CA PRO A 179 16.56 -7.69 4.78
C PRO A 179 15.31 -7.73 5.64
N SER A 180 14.30 -6.98 5.22
CA SER A 180 13.31 -6.38 6.10
C SER A 180 11.92 -6.47 5.47
N LEU A 181 10.87 -6.65 6.30
CA LEU A 181 9.49 -6.63 5.81
C LEU A 181 9.09 -5.22 5.37
N GLY A 182 9.64 -4.18 5.98
CA GLY A 182 9.39 -2.79 5.65
C GLY A 182 10.56 -1.91 6.08
N ALA A 183 10.79 -0.82 5.35
CA ALA A 183 11.98 0.04 5.48
C ALA A 183 12.21 0.59 6.91
N ILE A 184 11.13 0.96 7.61
CA ILE A 184 11.16 1.57 8.94
C ILE A 184 10.52 0.64 9.95
N GLY A 185 11.22 0.34 11.04
CA GLY A 185 10.75 -0.61 12.04
C GLY A 185 11.89 -1.26 12.82
N ASN A 186 11.60 -2.40 13.44
CA ASN A 186 12.57 -3.24 14.12
C ASN A 186 12.16 -4.72 14.01
N THR A 187 12.63 -5.57 14.92
CA THR A 187 12.31 -7.00 14.93
C THR A 187 10.87 -7.37 15.30
N SER A 188 10.07 -6.38 15.72
CA SER A 188 8.73 -6.59 16.28
C SER A 188 7.63 -5.81 15.55
N PHE A 189 7.96 -4.72 14.86
CA PHE A 189 7.02 -3.95 14.05
C PHE A 189 7.67 -3.28 12.82
N CYS A 190 6.86 -3.01 11.80
CA CYS A 190 7.17 -2.12 10.68
C CYS A 190 6.18 -0.95 10.63
N VAL A 191 6.60 0.15 10.03
CA VAL A 191 5.76 1.30 9.70
C VAL A 191 5.26 1.15 8.26
N ASP A 192 3.98 1.44 8.06
CA ASP A 192 3.32 1.45 6.76
C ASP A 192 2.46 2.70 6.63
N GLY A 193 2.54 3.42 5.51
CA GLY A 193 1.85 4.70 5.36
C GLY A 193 2.55 5.72 4.46
N GLY A 194 1.80 6.79 4.19
CA GLY A 194 2.27 7.97 3.47
C GLY A 194 2.41 9.17 4.41
N ILE A 195 3.62 9.36 4.94
CA ILE A 195 3.87 10.23 6.10
C ILE A 195 4.50 11.55 5.63
N PRO A 196 4.02 12.73 6.04
CA PRO A 196 2.70 13.04 6.59
C PRO A 196 1.65 13.26 5.48
N HIS A 197 2.00 13.00 4.21
CA HIS A 197 1.24 13.49 3.06
C HIS A 197 -0.15 12.85 2.87
N TYR A 198 -0.45 11.75 3.55
CA TYR A 198 -1.81 11.19 3.69
C TYR A 198 -2.42 11.43 5.07
N GLY A 199 -1.73 12.18 5.94
CA GLY A 199 -2.19 12.57 7.26
C GLY A 199 -2.00 11.50 8.33
N TYR A 200 -1.60 10.27 7.97
CA TYR A 200 -1.40 9.21 8.97
C TYR A 200 -0.43 8.11 8.54
N TYR A 201 -0.09 7.25 9.49
CA TYR A 201 0.53 5.94 9.24
C TYR A 201 0.11 4.91 10.29
N GLY A 202 0.27 3.63 9.95
CA GLY A 202 0.03 2.51 10.84
C GLY A 202 1.31 1.77 11.23
N ILE A 203 1.20 0.97 12.30
CA ILE A 203 2.23 -0.01 12.66
C ILE A 203 1.71 -1.41 12.37
N ILE A 204 2.58 -2.21 11.77
CA ILE A 204 2.33 -3.58 11.39
C ILE A 204 3.21 -4.41 12.31
N GLY A 205 2.61 -4.98 13.37
CA GLY A 205 3.28 -5.79 14.38
C GLY A 205 3.06 -5.26 15.80
N LYS A 206 3.95 -5.62 16.73
CA LYS A 206 3.91 -5.16 18.12
C LYS A 206 5.06 -4.18 18.37
N GLY A 207 4.73 -2.93 18.62
CA GLY A 207 5.75 -1.93 18.88
C GLY A 207 5.19 -0.55 19.17
N ASN A 208 6.12 0.40 19.26
CA ASN A 208 5.80 1.80 19.46
C ASN A 208 5.84 2.53 18.12
N PHE A 209 5.16 3.66 18.08
CA PHE A 209 5.17 4.58 16.96
C PHE A 209 6.47 5.40 16.97
N PRO A 210 7.41 5.18 16.02
CA PRO A 210 8.74 5.79 16.09
C PRO A 210 8.78 7.19 15.47
N ILE A 211 7.71 7.61 14.81
CA ILE A 211 7.56 8.91 14.16
C ILE A 211 6.57 9.74 14.99
N PRO A 212 6.82 11.04 15.22
CA PRO A 212 5.91 11.87 16.02
C PRO A 212 4.52 12.00 15.40
N GLY A 213 3.49 12.07 16.26
CA GLY A 213 2.11 12.33 15.89
C GLY A 213 1.12 11.97 17.01
N GLU A 214 -0.17 12.13 16.76
CA GLU A 214 -1.25 11.80 17.71
C GLU A 214 -1.79 10.39 17.46
N VAL A 215 -1.84 9.55 18.48
CA VAL A 215 -2.37 8.18 18.36
C VAL A 215 -3.90 8.20 18.39
N SER A 216 -4.54 7.68 17.35
CA SER A 216 -5.99 7.53 17.27
C SER A 216 -6.37 6.24 16.55
N GLY A 217 -7.14 5.35 17.19
CA GLY A 217 -7.72 4.18 16.53
C GLY A 217 -6.72 3.20 15.89
N GLY A 218 -5.52 3.07 16.47
CA GLY A 218 -4.48 2.16 15.98
C GLY A 218 -3.55 2.74 14.90
N ILE A 219 -3.76 4.00 14.52
CA ILE A 219 -2.88 4.76 13.62
C ILE A 219 -2.31 5.99 14.34
N VAL A 220 -1.35 6.64 13.71
CA VAL A 220 -0.80 7.94 14.14
C VAL A 220 -1.18 9.01 13.13
N LEU A 221 -1.84 10.05 13.59
CA LEU A 221 -2.15 11.27 12.84
C LEU A 221 -0.95 12.20 12.83
N THR A 222 -0.73 12.87 11.71
CA THR A 222 0.53 13.58 11.40
C THR A 222 0.31 15.01 10.93
N ASP A 223 -0.78 15.65 11.37
CA ASP A 223 -1.24 16.96 10.87
C ASP A 223 -0.18 18.07 10.99
N ASP A 224 0.55 18.13 12.10
CA ASP A 224 1.62 19.12 12.34
C ASP A 224 3.02 18.58 12.01
N LEU A 225 3.10 17.36 11.47
CA LEU A 225 4.38 16.71 11.24
C LEU A 225 5.05 17.27 9.99
N LYS A 226 6.32 17.59 10.16
CA LYS A 226 7.19 18.10 9.14
C LYS A 226 8.41 17.18 8.95
N ILE A 227 8.61 16.66 7.73
CA ILE A 227 9.78 15.88 7.32
C ILE A 227 10.78 16.69 6.49
N TYR A 228 12.07 16.43 6.72
CA TYR A 228 13.18 16.98 5.95
C TYR A 228 14.17 15.88 5.54
N ALA A 229 14.69 15.95 4.32
CA ALA A 229 15.83 15.16 3.86
C ALA A 229 17.06 16.08 3.78
N ASN A 230 18.13 15.81 4.52
CA ASN A 230 19.33 16.67 4.54
C ASN A 230 19.02 18.16 4.78
N ASN A 231 18.07 18.46 5.69
CA ASN A 231 17.51 19.80 5.99
C ASN A 231 16.65 20.43 4.89
N MET A 232 16.49 19.78 3.74
CA MET A 232 15.57 20.19 2.69
C MET A 232 14.16 19.71 3.03
N ARG A 233 13.19 20.62 2.94
CA ARG A 233 11.79 20.30 3.19
C ARG A 233 11.27 19.37 2.10
N ILE A 234 10.70 18.23 2.48
CA ILE A 234 10.04 17.30 1.56
C ILE A 234 8.54 17.21 1.87
N ARG A 235 7.76 16.72 0.89
CA ARG A 235 6.31 16.47 1.07
C ARG A 235 6.11 15.32 2.05
N GLY A 236 6.95 14.30 1.98
CA GLY A 236 6.88 13.18 2.90
C GLY A 236 7.70 11.98 2.45
N ILE A 237 7.52 10.88 3.17
CA ILE A 237 8.02 9.55 2.84
C ILE A 237 6.85 8.57 2.69
N GLY A 238 6.97 7.62 1.76
CA GLY A 238 6.04 6.51 1.61
C GLY A 238 6.75 5.20 1.95
N THR A 239 6.20 4.44 2.89
CA THR A 239 6.70 3.11 3.25
C THR A 239 5.72 2.05 2.77
N LEU A 240 6.25 0.90 2.36
CA LEU A 240 5.49 -0.29 1.98
C LEU A 240 6.01 -1.49 2.79
N LEU A 241 5.22 -2.56 2.81
CA LEU A 241 5.62 -3.89 3.24
C LEU A 241 6.12 -4.71 2.04
N GLY A 242 6.81 -5.82 2.30
CA GLY A 242 7.42 -6.67 1.27
C GLY A 242 8.65 -6.06 0.59
N THR A 243 9.13 -4.89 1.04
CA THR A 243 10.30 -4.20 0.49
C THR A 243 10.99 -3.35 1.56
N GLU A 244 12.32 -3.24 1.45
CA GLU A 244 13.12 -2.34 2.28
C GLU A 244 13.17 -0.90 1.72
N LEU A 245 12.59 -0.66 0.54
CA LEU A 245 12.65 0.67 -0.08
C LEU A 245 11.64 1.64 0.54
N VAL A 246 12.09 2.87 0.72
CA VAL A 246 11.24 4.02 1.06
C VAL A 246 11.13 4.95 -0.15
N LYS A 247 9.95 5.49 -0.40
CA LYS A 247 9.74 6.60 -1.32
C LYS A 247 10.02 7.91 -0.59
N ILE A 248 10.91 8.73 -1.13
CA ILE A 248 11.10 10.12 -0.72
C ILE A 248 10.34 10.99 -1.71
N ILE A 249 9.37 11.77 -1.23
CA ILE A 249 8.48 12.55 -2.06
C ILE A 249 8.83 14.03 -1.90
N PRO A 250 9.50 14.66 -2.88
CA PRO A 250 9.82 16.08 -2.81
C PRO A 250 8.56 16.96 -2.88
N ILE A 251 8.69 18.23 -2.49
CA ILE A 251 7.59 19.19 -2.66
C ILE A 251 7.38 19.53 -4.14
N SER A 252 8.49 19.74 -4.86
CA SER A 252 8.54 20.34 -6.20
C SER A 252 9.08 19.38 -7.25
N THR A 253 10.35 18.98 -7.13
CA THR A 253 11.07 18.17 -8.14
C THR A 253 12.02 17.17 -7.50
N THR A 254 12.37 16.12 -8.24
CA THR A 254 13.39 15.14 -7.86
C THR A 254 14.81 15.54 -8.27
N ASP A 255 15.00 16.64 -9.00
CA ASP A 255 16.31 17.09 -9.50
C ASP A 255 17.29 17.47 -8.38
N GLU A 256 16.78 17.67 -7.18
CA GLU A 256 17.56 17.97 -5.97
C GLU A 256 18.29 16.73 -5.41
N PHE A 257 17.99 15.54 -5.94
CA PHE A 257 18.54 14.26 -5.49
C PHE A 257 19.42 13.62 -6.55
N PHE A 258 20.40 12.80 -6.12
CA PHE A 258 21.21 12.01 -7.05
C PHE A 258 21.40 10.56 -6.59
N LYS A 259 21.59 9.64 -7.53
CA LYS A 259 21.79 8.22 -7.21
C LYS A 259 23.06 8.03 -6.37
N GLY A 260 22.94 7.29 -5.28
CA GLY A 260 24.02 7.04 -4.32
C GLY A 260 24.11 8.07 -3.18
N GLU A 261 23.36 9.18 -3.27
CA GLU A 261 23.24 10.18 -2.20
C GLU A 261 22.80 9.53 -0.89
N THR A 262 23.36 10.02 0.22
CA THR A 262 22.90 9.66 1.57
C THR A 262 21.97 10.73 2.10
N LEU A 263 20.77 10.33 2.48
CA LEU A 263 19.71 11.17 3.02
C LEU A 263 19.55 10.91 4.51
N ASN A 264 19.70 11.95 5.32
CA ASN A 264 19.26 11.95 6.70
C ASN A 264 17.84 12.49 6.79
N ILE A 265 16.88 11.65 7.17
CA ILE A 265 15.48 12.01 7.32
C ILE A 265 15.23 12.45 8.76
N THR A 266 14.71 13.67 8.93
CA THR A 266 14.40 14.25 10.24
C THR A 266 12.96 14.73 10.32
N PHE A 267 12.41 14.70 11.54
CA PHE A 267 11.02 14.99 11.86
C PHE A 267 10.95 16.20 12.79
N ARG A 268 10.03 17.13 12.53
CA ARG A 268 9.76 18.31 13.36
C ARG A 268 8.24 18.45 13.51
N CYS A 269 7.76 18.80 14.69
CA CYS A 269 6.36 19.21 14.89
C CYS A 269 6.36 20.74 14.93
N GLU A 270 5.60 21.38 14.04
CA GLU A 270 5.59 22.84 13.86
C GLU A 270 4.24 23.37 13.44
#